data_AF-Q4SFU5-F1
#
_entry.id   AF-Q4SFU5-F1
#
_cell.length_a   1.000
_cell.length_b   1.000
_cell.length_c   1.000
_cell.angle_alpha   90.00
_cell.angle_beta   90.00
_cell.angle_gamma   90.00
#
_symmetry.space_group_name_H-M   'P 1'
#
loop_
_entity.id
_entity.type
_entity.pdbx_description
1 polymer ?
#
loop_
_entity_poly.entity_id
_entity_poly.type
_entity_poly.pdbx_seq_one_letter_code
_entity_poly.pdbx_strand_id
1 'polypeptide(L)'
;QDYKPEEDPCRYKSVKTGRGPLGPDWKKELHAKKDCPHMCAYKLVTVKFKWWGLQNKVENFIQKQEKRLFTNFHRQLFCWIDKWIDLNMEDIRRMEEETRRELDEVSKKK
;
A
#
# COMPACT_ATOMS: atom_id res chain seq x y z
N GLN A 1 12.79 9.87 5.97
CA GLN A 1 13.48 8.87 5.13
C GLN A 1 12.54 8.21 4.14
N ASP A 2 11.34 7.75 4.55
CA ASP A 2 10.39 7.10 3.62
C ASP A 2 9.62 8.03 2.69
N TYR A 3 9.58 9.33 3.00
CA TYR A 3 8.79 10.28 2.23
C TYR A 3 9.34 10.43 0.81
N LYS A 4 8.46 10.22 -0.17
CA LYS A 4 8.68 10.55 -1.56
C LYS A 4 7.52 11.42 -2.07
N PRO A 5 7.77 12.59 -2.68
CA PRO A 5 6.73 13.48 -3.18
C PRO A 5 5.75 12.81 -4.17
N GLU A 6 6.25 11.91 -5.01
CA GLU A 6 5.50 11.16 -6.02
C GLU A 6 4.62 10.04 -5.43
N GLU A 7 4.87 9.67 -4.17
CA GLU A 7 4.07 8.70 -3.41
C GLU A 7 3.28 9.42 -2.30
N ASP A 8 2.92 10.70 -2.53
CA ASP A 8 2.16 11.52 -1.59
C ASP A 8 0.72 11.76 -2.04
N PRO A 9 -0.28 11.06 -1.45
CA PRO A 9 -1.69 11.24 -1.79
C PRO A 9 -2.20 12.67 -1.58
N CYS A 10 -1.56 13.45 -0.70
CA CYS A 10 -1.88 14.86 -0.47
C CYS A 10 -1.50 15.77 -1.65
N ARG A 11 -0.68 15.26 -2.59
CA ARG A 11 -0.17 15.99 -3.76
C ARG A 11 -0.58 15.34 -5.08
N TYR A 12 -0.89 14.05 -5.04
CA TYR A 12 -1.29 13.28 -6.22
C TYR A 12 -2.75 13.51 -6.60
N LYS A 13 -3.00 13.75 -7.88
CA LYS A 13 -4.33 13.73 -8.48
C LYS A 13 -4.32 12.79 -9.68
N SER A 14 -5.22 11.81 -9.66
CA SER A 14 -5.41 10.86 -10.76
C SER A 14 -5.93 11.61 -12.00
N VAL A 15 -5.27 11.41 -13.14
CA VAL A 15 -5.69 11.93 -14.43
C VAL A 15 -6.89 11.13 -14.95
N LYS A 16 -6.91 9.81 -14.73
CA LYS A 16 -7.96 8.92 -15.25
C LYS A 16 -9.28 9.02 -14.48
N THR A 17 -9.22 9.22 -13.17
CA THR A 17 -10.40 9.19 -12.28
C THR A 17 -10.75 10.54 -11.65
N GLY A 18 -9.83 11.52 -11.73
CA GLY A 18 -9.98 12.81 -11.06
C GLY A 18 -9.84 12.78 -9.53
N ARG A 19 -9.65 11.59 -8.91
CA ARG A 19 -9.52 11.43 -7.45
C ARG A 19 -8.24 12.08 -6.94
N GLY A 20 -8.32 12.63 -5.73
CA GLY A 20 -7.24 13.38 -5.11
C GLY A 20 -7.15 14.85 -5.59
N PRO A 21 -6.27 15.67 -5.00
CA PRO A 21 -5.42 15.35 -3.84
C PRO A 21 -6.22 15.16 -2.56
N LEU A 22 -5.70 14.34 -1.65
CA LEU A 22 -6.32 14.07 -0.34
C LEU A 22 -5.88 15.12 0.69
N GLY A 23 -6.68 16.18 0.84
CA GLY A 23 -6.49 17.20 1.88
C GLY A 23 -6.76 16.68 3.30
N PRO A 24 -6.45 17.43 4.37
CA PRO A 24 -6.58 16.98 5.75
C PRO A 24 -7.97 16.43 6.14
N ASP A 25 -9.03 17.00 5.56
CA ASP A 25 -10.43 16.63 5.83
C ASP A 25 -11.02 15.61 4.85
N TRP A 26 -10.21 14.99 3.98
CA TRP A 26 -10.67 14.10 2.90
C TRP A 26 -11.64 13.00 3.37
N LYS A 27 -11.46 12.49 4.60
CA LYS A 27 -12.34 11.46 5.17
C LYS A 27 -13.74 11.99 5.48
N LYS A 28 -13.85 13.21 6.01
CA LYS A 28 -15.14 13.83 6.32
C LYS A 28 -15.91 14.14 5.03
N GLU A 29 -15.18 14.59 4.01
CA GLU A 29 -15.73 14.89 2.69
C GLU A 29 -16.18 13.65 1.92
N LEU A 30 -15.64 12.46 2.26
CA LEU A 30 -15.84 11.23 1.49
C LEU A 30 -17.31 10.82 1.40
N HIS A 31 -18.07 10.99 2.48
CA HIS A 31 -19.50 10.67 2.51
C HIS A 31 -20.35 11.58 1.61
N ALA A 32 -19.89 12.80 1.35
CA ALA A 32 -20.60 13.76 0.50
C ALA A 32 -20.30 13.53 -1.00
N LYS A 33 -19.21 12.84 -1.34
CA LYS A 33 -18.76 12.62 -2.72
C LYS A 33 -19.32 11.31 -3.27
N LYS A 34 -20.42 11.38 -4.04
CA LYS A 34 -21.05 10.20 -4.67
C LYS A 34 -20.13 9.45 -5.65
N ASP A 35 -19.26 10.17 -6.35
CA ASP A 35 -18.37 9.61 -7.38
C ASP A 35 -17.01 9.13 -6.81
N CYS A 36 -16.89 9.04 -5.49
CA CYS A 36 -15.68 8.58 -4.81
C CYS A 36 -15.96 7.31 -4.01
N PRO A 37 -15.89 6.11 -4.64
CA PRO A 37 -16.06 4.86 -3.92
C PRO A 37 -14.97 4.72 -2.86
N HIS A 38 -15.32 4.08 -1.75
CA HIS A 38 -14.45 3.93 -0.60
C HIS A 38 -14.65 2.58 0.06
N MET A 39 -13.60 2.13 0.73
CA MET A 39 -13.57 0.87 1.46
C MET A 39 -12.59 0.98 2.64
N CYS A 40 -12.62 0.00 3.53
CA CYS A 40 -11.70 -0.09 4.66
C CYS A 40 -11.13 -1.52 4.74
N ALA A 41 -9.82 -1.64 4.90
CA ALA A 41 -9.15 -2.91 5.12
C ALA A 41 -8.85 -3.10 6.62
N TYR A 42 -9.57 -3.99 7.29
CA TYR A 42 -9.34 -4.36 8.68
C TYR A 42 -8.28 -5.46 8.77
N LYS A 43 -7.01 -5.07 8.81
CA LYS A 43 -5.87 -6.01 8.89
C LYS A 43 -5.52 -6.33 10.35
N LEU A 44 -6.02 -7.45 10.87
CA LEU A 44 -5.64 -7.96 12.18
C LEU A 44 -4.25 -8.63 12.10
N VAL A 45 -3.26 -8.08 12.82
CA VAL A 45 -1.87 -8.57 12.80
C VAL A 45 -1.52 -9.21 14.15
N THR A 46 -1.26 -10.51 14.12
CA THR A 46 -0.78 -11.28 15.28
C THR A 46 0.68 -11.63 15.08
N VAL A 47 1.53 -11.22 16.02
CA VAL A 47 2.97 -11.53 16.02
C VAL A 47 3.27 -12.40 17.24
N LYS A 48 4.08 -13.44 17.04
CA LYS A 48 4.54 -14.33 18.11
C LYS A 48 6.04 -14.56 17.94
N PHE A 49 6.83 -14.11 18.91
CA PHE A 49 8.28 -14.31 18.92
C PHE A 49 8.76 -14.79 20.29
N LYS A 50 8.87 -16.10 20.45
CA LYS A 50 9.23 -16.72 21.74
C LYS A 50 10.74 -16.85 21.90
N TRP A 51 11.37 -15.80 22.40
CA TRP A 51 12.77 -15.80 22.80
C TRP A 51 12.93 -15.08 24.13
N TRP A 52 13.49 -15.77 25.13
CA TRP A 52 13.77 -15.22 26.45
C TRP A 52 14.61 -13.93 26.37
N GLY A 53 14.15 -12.88 27.03
CA GLY A 53 14.80 -11.56 27.04
C GLY A 53 14.59 -10.70 25.78
N LEU A 54 14.02 -11.24 24.71
CA LEU A 54 13.83 -10.51 23.43
C LEU A 54 12.39 -10.40 22.96
N GLN A 55 11.47 -11.25 23.45
CA GLN A 55 10.08 -11.34 23.01
C GLN A 55 9.41 -9.98 22.81
N ASN A 56 9.21 -9.20 23.87
CA ASN A 56 8.48 -7.93 23.80
C ASN A 56 9.15 -6.92 22.85
N LYS A 57 10.48 -6.88 22.82
CA LYS A 57 11.22 -5.94 21.98
C LYS A 57 11.03 -6.27 20.50
N VAL A 58 11.13 -7.55 20.14
CA VAL A 58 11.01 -8.01 18.76
C VAL A 58 9.57 -7.97 18.28
N GLU A 59 8.60 -8.39 19.10
CA GLU A 59 7.17 -8.32 18.75
C GLU A 59 6.75 -6.87 18.47
N ASN A 60 7.14 -5.92 19.33
CA ASN A 60 6.87 -4.50 19.11
C ASN A 60 7.60 -3.94 17.88
N PHE A 61 8.81 -4.40 17.60
CA PHE A 61 9.55 -4.00 16.41
C PHE A 61 8.82 -4.45 15.14
N ILE A 62 8.38 -5.72 15.07
CA ILE A 62 7.65 -6.25 13.92
C ILE A 62 6.34 -5.49 13.72
N GLN A 63 5.56 -5.25 14.78
CA GLN A 63 4.32 -4.46 14.68
C GLN A 63 4.56 -3.04 14.15
N LYS A 64 5.68 -2.40 14.53
CA LYS A 64 6.07 -1.09 13.97
C LYS A 64 6.44 -1.17 12.49
N GLN A 65 7.14 -2.23 12.06
CA GLN A 65 7.45 -2.43 10.64
C GLN A 65 6.21 -2.73 9.81
N GLU A 66 5.27 -3.55 10.31
CA GLU A 66 3.98 -3.79 9.64
C GLU A 66 3.18 -2.50 9.46
N LYS A 67 3.09 -1.67 10.52
CA LYS A 67 2.44 -0.35 10.43
C LYS A 67 3.12 0.55 9.39
N ARG A 68 4.46 0.56 9.35
CA ARG A 68 5.25 1.34 8.38
C ARG A 68 5.00 0.83 6.96
N LEU A 69 5.05 -0.48 6.75
CA LEU A 69 4.78 -1.14 5.47
C LEU A 69 3.38 -0.81 4.96
N PHE A 70 2.34 -1.02 5.77
CA PHE A 70 0.97 -0.70 5.36
C PHE A 70 0.78 0.79 5.07
N THR A 71 1.43 1.68 5.82
CA THR A 71 1.33 3.12 5.57
C THR A 71 1.92 3.49 4.20
N ASN A 72 3.13 3.02 3.92
CA ASN A 72 3.82 3.33 2.66
C ASN A 72 3.14 2.64 1.47
N PHE A 73 2.77 1.37 1.63
CA PHE A 73 2.09 0.59 0.60
C PHE A 73 0.78 1.23 0.13
N HIS A 74 -0.12 1.63 1.04
CA HIS A 74 -1.39 2.22 0.61
C HIS A 74 -1.25 3.65 0.07
N ARG A 75 -0.20 4.39 0.48
CA ARG A 75 0.15 5.68 -0.17
C ARG A 75 0.54 5.46 -1.62
N GLN A 76 1.43 4.51 -1.88
CA GLN A 76 1.84 4.11 -3.23
C GLN A 76 0.65 3.59 -4.05
N LEU A 77 -0.15 2.68 -3.49
CA LEU A 77 -1.33 2.11 -4.13
C LEU A 77 -2.26 3.21 -4.66
N PHE A 78 -2.55 4.23 -3.84
CA PHE A 78 -3.38 5.36 -4.26
C PHE A 78 -2.69 6.21 -5.34
N CYS A 79 -1.41 6.55 -5.17
CA CYS A 79 -0.66 7.35 -6.14
C CYS A 79 -0.40 6.60 -7.46
N TRP A 80 -0.63 5.29 -7.50
CA TRP A 80 -0.52 4.47 -8.70
C TRP A 80 -1.86 4.11 -9.32
N ILE A 81 -2.99 4.68 -8.86
CA ILE A 81 -4.33 4.42 -9.43
C ILE A 81 -4.31 4.43 -10.96
N ASP A 82 -3.66 5.42 -11.58
CA ASP A 82 -3.67 5.54 -13.05
C ASP A 82 -2.95 4.38 -13.76
N LYS A 83 -2.07 3.68 -13.05
CA LYS A 83 -1.33 2.52 -13.57
C LYS A 83 -2.17 1.24 -13.53
N TRP A 84 -3.09 1.11 -12.56
CA TRP A 84 -3.79 -0.16 -12.32
C TRP A 84 -5.31 -0.12 -12.50
N ILE A 85 -5.94 1.06 -12.56
CA ILE A 85 -7.41 1.18 -12.54
C ILE A 85 -8.12 0.53 -13.74
N ASP A 86 -7.46 0.45 -14.90
CA ASP A 86 -8.03 -0.13 -16.12
C ASP A 86 -7.62 -1.60 -16.31
N LEU A 87 -6.84 -2.17 -15.39
CA LEU A 87 -6.43 -3.57 -15.48
C LEU A 87 -7.59 -4.48 -15.12
N ASN A 88 -7.75 -5.54 -15.91
CA ASN A 88 -8.64 -6.63 -15.54
C ASN A 88 -7.86 -7.74 -14.79
N MET A 89 -8.58 -8.73 -14.26
CA MET A 89 -7.95 -9.82 -13.49
C MET A 89 -7.03 -10.72 -14.33
N GLU A 90 -7.23 -10.82 -15.65
CA GLU A 90 -6.34 -11.57 -16.55
C GLU A 90 -5.00 -10.85 -16.71
N ASP A 91 -5.02 -9.52 -16.82
CA ASP A 91 -3.79 -8.70 -16.83
C ASP A 91 -3.00 -8.85 -15.53
N ILE A 92 -3.69 -8.83 -14.38
CA ILE A 92 -3.05 -9.05 -13.08
C ILE A 92 -2.36 -10.42 -13.04
N ARG A 93 -3.03 -11.50 -13.45
CA ARG A 93 -2.46 -12.85 -13.45
C ARG A 93 -1.22 -12.96 -14.34
N ARG A 94 -1.23 -12.31 -15.51
CA ARG A 94 -0.08 -12.27 -16.42
C ARG A 94 1.12 -11.56 -15.78
N MET A 95 0.88 -10.40 -15.16
CA MET A 95 1.94 -9.65 -14.47
C MET A 95 2.47 -10.38 -13.23
N GLU A 96 1.64 -11.12 -12.50
CA GLU A 96 2.08 -11.95 -11.37
C GLU A 96 3.07 -13.03 -11.85
N GLU A 97 2.81 -13.65 -13.00
CA GLU A 97 3.74 -14.62 -13.58
C GLU A 97 5.06 -14.00 -14.04
N GLU A 98 5.01 -12.84 -14.71
CA GLU A 98 6.20 -12.10 -15.13
C GLU A 98 7.03 -11.65 -13.93
N THR A 99 6.39 -11.02 -12.94
CA THR A 99 7.03 -10.56 -11.70
C THR A 99 7.68 -11.71 -10.95
N ARG A 100 7.03 -12.89 -10.92
CA ARG A 100 7.62 -14.09 -10.30
C ARG A 100 8.93 -14.48 -10.98
N ARG A 101 8.97 -14.50 -12.32
CA ARG A 101 10.19 -14.83 -13.08
C ARG A 101 11.31 -13.83 -12.80
N GLU A 102 10.99 -12.52 -12.82
CA GLU A 102 11.95 -11.46 -12.52
C GLU A 102 12.52 -11.57 -11.09
N LEU A 103 11.67 -11.81 -10.10
CA LEU A 103 12.08 -11.96 -8.70
C LEU A 103 12.97 -13.19 -8.49
N ASP A 104 12.70 -14.29 -9.19
CA ASP A 104 13.55 -15.49 -9.17
C ASP A 104 14.94 -15.20 -9.75
N GLU A 105 15.01 -14.44 -10.84
CA GLU A 105 16.28 -14.04 -11.44
C GLU A 105 17.09 -13.10 -10.54
N VAL A 106 16.43 -12.12 -9.91
CA VAL A 106 17.07 -11.20 -8.97
C VAL A 106 17.58 -11.95 -7.74
N SER A 107 16.81 -12.93 -7.25
CA SER A 107 17.18 -13.73 -6.08
C SER A 107 18.38 -14.65 -6.35
N LYS A 108 18.49 -15.21 -7.56
CA LYS A 108 19.64 -16.03 -7.98
C LYS A 108 20.93 -15.22 -8.19
N LYS A 109 20.82 -13.90 -8.37
CA LYS A 109 21.95 -12.98 -8.54
C LYS A 109 22.54 -12.50 -7.21
N LYS A 110 21.93 -12.85 -6.07
CA LYS A 110 22.46 -12.60 -4.71
C LYS A 110 23.17 -13.83 -4.16
#